data_AF-A0A9N8QG81-F1
#
_entry.id   AF-A0A9N8QG81-F1
#
_cell.length_a   1.000
_cell.length_b   1.000
_cell.length_c   1.000
_cell.angle_alpha   90.00
_cell.angle_beta   90.00
_cell.angle_gamma   90.00
#
_symmetry.space_group_name_H-M   'P 1'
#
loop_
_entity.id
_entity.type
_entity.pdbx_description
1 polymer ?
#
loop_
_entity_poly.entity_id
_entity_poly.type
_entity_poly.pdbx_seq_one_letter_code
_entity_poly.pdbx_strand_id
1 'polypeptide(L)'
;PSSFHRTSPFRSATEYLIRKYNFRWWSKYNFVLAAGLDSGAITAALIIFLCLQLPRQGDLGIDWWGNTVYLNTLDFMGVTWMDPPEEGFGAFPKA
;
A
#
# COMPACT_ATOMS: atom_id res chain seq x y z
N PRO A 1 19.27 20.36 -20.16
CA PRO A 1 19.12 19.44 -19.00
C PRO A 1 19.55 20.13 -17.70
N SER A 2 18.70 21.00 -17.11
CA SER A 2 19.12 21.79 -15.94
C SER A 2 17.98 22.53 -15.19
N SER A 3 16.83 21.90 -14.91
CA SER A 3 15.81 22.54 -14.06
C SER A 3 14.70 21.60 -13.55
N PHE A 4 15.04 20.66 -12.68
CA PHE A 4 14.08 19.88 -11.88
C PHE A 4 14.92 19.39 -10.67
N HIS A 5 14.86 19.92 -9.46
CA HIS A 5 13.70 20.14 -8.60
C HIS A 5 13.98 21.26 -7.59
N ARG A 6 13.05 22.21 -7.43
CA ARG A 6 12.96 23.04 -6.21
C ARG A 6 12.56 22.12 -5.07
N THR A 7 13.51 21.73 -4.23
CA THR A 7 13.21 21.06 -2.96
C THR A 7 12.42 22.01 -2.08
N SER A 8 11.31 21.54 -1.52
CA SER A 8 10.47 22.34 -0.63
C SER A 8 11.30 22.89 0.55
N PRO A 9 11.15 24.18 0.91
CA PRO A 9 12.01 24.81 1.93
C PRO A 9 11.91 24.10 3.29
N PHE A 10 10.76 23.48 3.57
CA PHE A 10 10.50 22.73 4.79
C PHE A 10 11.24 21.38 4.86
N ARG A 11 11.52 20.70 3.74
CA ARG A 11 12.34 19.47 3.75
C ARG A 11 13.82 19.81 3.95
N SER A 12 14.29 20.88 3.32
CA SER A 12 15.68 21.31 3.42
C SER A 12 16.05 21.81 4.82
N ALA A 13 15.14 22.49 5.51
CA ALA A 13 15.40 23.04 6.84
C ALA A 13 15.63 21.95 7.90
N THR A 14 14.79 20.92 7.93
CA THR A 14 14.88 19.84 8.93
C THR A 14 16.14 18.99 8.72
N GLU A 15 16.47 18.66 7.47
CA GLU A 15 17.73 17.97 7.15
C GLU A 15 18.96 18.81 7.50
N TYR A 16 18.92 20.11 7.22
CA TYR A 16 20.00 21.04 7.54
C TYR A 16 20.24 21.16 9.05
N LEU A 17 19.18 21.30 9.84
CA LEU A 17 19.28 21.38 11.30
C LEU A 17 19.80 20.08 11.91
N ILE A 18 19.28 18.92 11.49
CA ILE A 18 19.72 17.63 12.03
C ILE A 18 21.18 17.33 11.66
N ARG A 19 21.60 17.65 10.43
CA ARG A 19 23.01 17.54 10.01
C ARG A 19 23.91 18.53 10.75
N LYS A 20 23.45 19.74 11.05
CA LYS A 20 24.27 20.77 11.73
C LYS A 20 24.53 20.45 13.20
N TYR A 21 23.56 19.90 13.92
CA TYR A 21 23.68 19.69 15.37
C TYR A 21 24.16 18.30 15.77
N ASN A 22 23.83 17.24 15.00
CA ASN A 22 24.15 15.86 15.39
C ASN A 22 24.51 14.94 14.20
N PHE A 23 25.35 15.42 13.27
CA PHE A 23 25.74 14.69 12.04
C PHE A 23 26.22 13.26 12.29
N ARG A 24 27.09 13.07 13.28
CA ARG A 24 27.76 11.78 13.54
C ARG A 24 26.83 10.73 14.14
N TRP A 25 25.87 11.18 14.95
CA TRP A 25 24.80 10.33 15.48
C TRP A 25 23.81 9.99 14.35
N TRP A 26 23.31 11.01 13.63
CA TRP A 26 22.32 10.85 12.56
C TRP A 26 22.80 9.91 11.44
N SER A 27 24.05 10.09 10.99
CA SER A 27 24.62 9.23 9.93
C SER A 27 24.77 7.78 10.38
N LYS A 28 25.04 7.51 11.66
CA LYS A 28 25.16 6.14 12.19
C LYS A 28 23.81 5.43 12.18
N TYR A 29 22.73 6.08 12.64
CA TYR A 29 21.40 5.46 12.67
C TYR A 29 20.81 5.27 11.28
N ASN A 30 20.99 6.22 10.36
CA ASN A 30 20.53 6.04 8.98
C ASN A 30 21.27 4.92 8.26
N PHE A 31 22.57 4.75 8.50
CA PHE A 31 23.32 3.64 7.92
C PHE A 31 22.79 2.29 8.41
N VAL A 32 22.56 2.16 9.72
CA VAL A 32 22.02 0.93 10.32
C VAL A 32 20.57 0.67 9.85
N LEU A 33 19.73 1.70 9.76
CA LEU A 33 18.35 1.57 9.29
C LEU A 33 18.28 1.20 7.81
N ALA A 34 19.10 1.82 6.96
CA ALA A 34 19.18 1.47 5.55
C ALA A 34 19.67 0.02 5.36
N ALA A 35 20.72 -0.38 6.07
CA ALA A 35 21.24 -1.75 6.05
C ALA A 35 20.21 -2.77 6.60
N GLY A 36 19.46 -2.40 7.64
CA GLY A 36 18.40 -3.22 8.23
C GLY A 36 17.16 -3.36 7.33
N LEU A 37 16.82 -2.31 6.57
CA LEU A 37 15.69 -2.35 5.65
C LEU A 37 15.97 -3.28 4.46
N ASP A 38 17.17 -3.24 3.90
CA ASP A 38 17.55 -4.08 2.75
C ASP A 38 17.69 -5.56 3.17
N SER A 39 18.41 -5.83 4.25
CA SER A 39 18.53 -7.20 4.78
C SER A 39 17.21 -7.75 5.33
N GLY A 40 16.38 -6.90 5.92
CA GLY A 40 15.03 -7.24 6.38
C GLY A 40 14.08 -7.58 5.25
N ALA A 41 14.14 -6.86 4.12
CA ALA A 41 13.32 -7.14 2.94
C ALA A 41 13.65 -8.53 2.35
N ILE A 42 14.94 -8.85 2.21
CA ILE A 42 15.38 -10.17 1.72
C ILE A 42 14.96 -11.28 2.70
N THR A 43 15.15 -11.05 4.00
CA THR A 43 14.78 -12.03 5.04
C THR A 43 13.27 -12.26 5.08
N ALA A 44 12.46 -11.20 5.00
CA ALA A 44 11.00 -11.30 4.95
C ALA A 44 10.53 -12.05 3.69
N ALA A 45 11.13 -11.77 2.53
CA ALA A 45 10.83 -12.48 1.29
C ALA A 45 11.14 -13.98 1.41
N LEU A 46 12.27 -14.36 2.01
CA LEU A 46 12.60 -15.76 2.27
C LEU A 46 11.62 -16.42 3.24
N ILE A 47 11.26 -15.75 4.34
CA ILE A 47 10.28 -16.27 5.30
C ILE A 47 8.92 -16.47 4.63
N ILE A 48 8.45 -15.50 3.85
CA ILE A 48 7.20 -15.61 3.09
C ILE A 48 7.28 -16.77 2.08
N PHE A 49 8.39 -16.91 1.37
CA PHE A 49 8.60 -18.02 0.43
C PHE A 49 8.53 -19.39 1.13
N LEU A 50 9.25 -19.54 2.24
CA LEU A 50 9.32 -20.80 3.01
C LEU A 50 8.01 -21.12 3.71
N CYS A 51 7.34 -20.13 4.31
CA CYS A 51 6.12 -20.34 5.08
C CYS A 51 4.86 -20.39 4.22
N LEU A 52 4.84 -19.70 3.08
CA LEU A 52 3.64 -19.59 2.26
C LEU A 52 3.75 -20.36 0.94
N GLN A 53 4.86 -20.29 0.22
CA GLN A 53 4.93 -20.88 -1.13
C GLN A 53 5.32 -22.38 -1.12
N LEU A 54 6.18 -22.79 -0.20
CA LEU A 54 6.65 -24.18 -0.09
C LEU A 54 5.66 -25.22 0.46
N PRO A 55 4.84 -24.96 1.50
CA PRO A 55 4.10 -26.03 2.16
C PRO A 55 2.94 -26.63 1.34
N ARG A 56 2.54 -26.04 0.20
CA ARG A 56 1.32 -26.48 -0.51
C ARG A 56 1.24 -26.21 -2.01
N GLN A 57 2.37 -26.06 -2.71
CA GLN A 57 2.40 -25.88 -4.18
C GLN A 57 1.39 -24.83 -4.70
N GLY A 58 1.30 -23.68 -4.01
CA GLY A 58 0.46 -22.56 -4.44
C GLY A 58 -1.03 -22.62 -4.05
N ASP A 59 -1.51 -23.67 -3.37
CA ASP A 59 -2.92 -23.76 -2.95
C ASP A 59 -3.11 -23.40 -1.46
N LEU A 60 -2.64 -22.21 -1.10
CA LEU A 60 -2.94 -21.62 0.20
C LEU A 60 -4.28 -20.91 0.17
N GLY A 61 -5.36 -21.69 0.21
CA GLY A 61 -6.66 -21.22 0.63
C GLY A 61 -6.64 -20.83 2.12
N ILE A 62 -5.96 -19.74 2.47
CA ILE A 62 -6.04 -19.17 3.81
C ILE A 62 -7.44 -18.56 3.91
N ASP A 63 -8.31 -19.23 4.64
CA ASP A 63 -9.65 -18.74 4.93
C ASP A 63 -9.55 -17.75 6.11
N TRP A 64 -9.31 -16.48 5.78
CA TRP A 64 -9.20 -15.39 6.75
C TRP A 64 -10.18 -14.27 6.41
N TRP A 65 -10.48 -13.43 7.39
CA TRP A 65 -11.48 -12.35 7.28
C TRP A 65 -11.33 -11.52 6.00
N GLY A 66 -10.12 -11.09 5.62
CA GLY A 66 -9.94 -10.28 4.41
C GLY A 66 -10.16 -11.01 3.08
N ASN A 67 -10.09 -12.34 3.05
CA ASN A 67 -10.43 -13.13 1.86
C ASN A 67 -11.95 -13.39 1.72
N THR A 68 -12.74 -13.23 2.79
CA THR A 68 -14.17 -13.59 2.80
C THR A 68 -15.11 -12.39 2.91
N VAL A 69 -14.63 -11.24 3.38
CA VAL A 69 -15.48 -10.08 3.65
C VAL A 69 -16.04 -9.43 2.39
N TYR A 70 -15.24 -9.37 1.31
CA TYR A 70 -15.71 -8.76 0.07
C TYR A 70 -16.91 -9.51 -0.52
N LEU A 71 -16.96 -10.85 -0.36
CA LEU A 71 -18.07 -11.69 -0.83
C LEU A 71 -19.39 -11.39 -0.11
N ASN A 72 -19.34 -10.92 1.13
CA ASN A 72 -20.52 -10.62 1.95
C ASN A 72 -20.90 -9.13 1.92
N THR A 73 -20.32 -8.35 1.00
CA THR A 73 -20.58 -6.91 0.87
C THR A 73 -21.63 -6.64 -0.21
N LEU A 74 -22.46 -5.62 0.00
CA LEU A 74 -23.51 -5.19 -0.95
C LEU A 74 -22.95 -4.88 -2.34
N ASP A 75 -21.72 -4.35 -2.40
CA ASP A 75 -20.97 -4.10 -3.64
C ASP A 75 -20.73 -5.37 -4.46
N PHE A 76 -20.48 -6.51 -3.81
CA PHE A 76 -20.28 -7.79 -4.49
C PHE A 76 -21.60 -8.43 -4.90
N MET A 77 -22.65 -8.26 -4.09
CA MET A 77 -23.99 -8.76 -4.40
C MET A 77 -24.70 -7.92 -5.49
N GLY A 78 -24.14 -6.77 -5.88
CA GLY A 78 -24.71 -5.88 -6.90
C GLY A 78 -26.08 -5.32 -6.50
N VAL A 79 -26.39 -5.29 -5.21
CA VAL A 79 -27.69 -4.83 -4.71
C VAL A 79 -27.72 -3.32 -4.66
N THR A 80 -28.79 -2.75 -5.21
CA THR A 80 -29.03 -1.32 -5.19
C THR A 80 -29.50 -0.89 -3.80
N TRP A 81 -28.99 0.26 -3.32
CA TRP A 81 -29.42 0.83 -2.03
C TRP A 81 -30.91 1.22 -2.01
N MET A 82 -31.47 1.56 -3.17
CA MET A 82 -32.90 1.84 -3.37
C MET A 82 -33.40 1.05 -4.58
N ASP A 83 -34.63 0.56 -4.47
CA ASP A 83 -35.34 -0.01 -5.61
C ASP A 83 -35.60 1.08 -6.66
N PRO A 84 -35.37 0.80 -7.94
CA PRO A 84 -35.70 1.74 -9.00
C PRO A 84 -37.23 1.97 -9.03
N PRO A 85 -37.70 3.19 -9.33
CA PRO A 85 -39.12 3.44 -9.55
C PRO A 85 -39.63 2.60 -10.73
N GLU A 86 -40.90 2.14 -10.66
CA GLU A 86 -41.52 1.28 -11.69
C GLU A 86 -41.48 1.88 -13.11
N GLU A 87 -41.41 3.21 -13.20
CA GLU A 87 -41.34 3.98 -14.46
C GLU A 87 -39.92 4.08 -15.07
N GLY A 88 -38.89 3.54 -14.40
CA GLY A 88 -37.51 3.56 -14.87
C GLY A 88 -36.85 4.95 -14.83
N PHE A 89 -35.56 5.01 -15.19
CA PHE A 89 -34.80 6.27 -15.25
C PHE A 89 -34.79 6.83 -16.68
N GLY A 90 -35.87 7.55 -17.03
CA GLY A 90 -35.97 8.34 -18.25
C GLY A 90 -36.78 7.67 -19.36
N ALA A 91 -37.59 8.48 -20.07
CA ALA A 91 -38.29 8.04 -21.27
C ALA A 91 -37.31 7.88 -22.43
N PHE A 92 -37.39 6.77 -23.16
CA PHE A 92 -36.64 6.59 -24.40
C PHE A 92 -37.00 7.69 -25.40
N PRO A 93 -36.02 8.30 -26.10
CA PRO A 93 -36.31 9.23 -27.17
C PRO A 93 -37.12 8.51 -28.25
N LYS A 94 -38.30 9.05 -28.57
CA LYS A 94 -39.16 8.52 -29.64
C LYS A 94 -38.40 8.66 -30.96
N ALA A 95 -38.25 7.52 -31.65
CA ALA A 95 -37.70 7.45 -33.01
C ALA A 95 -38.59 8.20 -34.00
#